data_AF-A0A917PJJ1-F1
#
_entry.id   AF-A0A917PJJ1-F1
#
_cell.length_a   1.000
_cell.length_b   1.000
_cell.length_c   1.000
_cell.angle_alpha   90.00
_cell.angle_beta   90.00
_cell.angle_gamma   90.00
#
_symmetry.space_group_name_H-M   'P 1'
#
loop_
_entity.id
_entity.type
_entity.pdbx_description
1 polymer ?
#
loop_
_entity_poly.entity_id
_entity_poly.type
_entity_poly.pdbx_seq_one_letter_code
_entity_poly.pdbx_strand_id
1 'polypeptide(L)'
;MTQDESALDTEASLVDDPEVRQALAEADRASIASVVAEHPSSPLAWAELADLADSEGNPISAFAYAAVAVDLAREQLTDSGWTPGAPVRWSDEPNRAYLRALDAQRRAATQLGLHDRAARLAGELAAADAEAPARIASEFTPTQLMPIVASAGLFEPAIETEAHAGDPTDEPHAAHAAGED
;
A
#
# COMPACT_ATOMS: atom_id res chain seq x y z
N MET A 1 -3.98 26.57 -47.03
CA MET A 1 -4.53 25.28 -46.58
C MET A 1 -3.77 24.93 -45.32
N THR A 2 -4.36 25.36 -44.21
CA THR A 2 -4.12 25.03 -42.79
C THR A 2 -2.72 24.57 -42.37
N GLN A 3 -1.87 25.53 -42.00
CA GLN A 3 -0.79 25.32 -41.02
C GLN A 3 -1.15 26.18 -39.80
N ASP A 4 -2.16 25.74 -39.06
CA ASP A 4 -2.59 26.36 -37.79
C ASP A 4 -3.39 25.33 -36.97
N GLU A 5 -2.75 24.21 -36.61
CA GLU A 5 -3.27 23.22 -35.63
C GLU A 5 -2.11 22.56 -34.84
N SER A 6 -1.03 23.31 -34.61
CA SER A 6 0.09 22.87 -33.77
C SER A 6 0.42 23.93 -32.71
N ALA A 7 -0.60 24.65 -32.25
CA ALA A 7 -0.52 25.29 -30.95
C ALA A 7 -0.47 24.15 -29.93
N LEU A 8 0.76 23.79 -29.57
CA LEU A 8 1.15 22.76 -28.63
C LEU A 8 0.17 22.72 -27.45
N ASP A 9 -0.75 21.75 -27.45
CA ASP A 9 -1.31 21.22 -26.22
C ASP A 9 -0.11 20.71 -25.43
N THR A 10 0.48 21.55 -24.57
CA THR A 10 1.45 21.10 -23.58
C THR A 10 0.66 20.22 -22.62
N GLU A 11 0.60 18.93 -22.96
CA GLU A 11 0.01 17.91 -22.11
C GLU A 11 0.74 17.95 -20.76
N ALA A 12 -0.03 18.20 -19.70
CA ALA A 12 0.51 18.36 -18.37
C ALA A 12 1.11 17.02 -17.92
N SER A 13 2.42 17.01 -17.69
CA SER A 13 3.16 15.84 -17.23
C SER A 13 3.85 16.13 -15.91
N LEU A 14 3.83 15.16 -15.01
CA LEU A 14 4.75 15.10 -13.88
C LEU A 14 6.20 14.92 -14.35
N VAL A 15 7.14 15.22 -13.46
CA VAL A 15 8.56 14.93 -13.66
C VAL A 15 8.73 13.40 -13.69
N ASP A 16 9.47 12.90 -14.67
CA ASP A 16 9.80 11.47 -14.71
C ASP A 16 10.90 11.17 -13.69
N ASP A 17 10.60 10.26 -12.77
CA ASP A 17 11.51 9.78 -11.72
C ASP A 17 11.90 8.31 -11.98
N PRO A 18 12.78 8.02 -12.97
CA PRO A 18 13.15 6.65 -13.29
C PRO A 18 13.89 5.95 -12.14
N GLU A 19 14.67 6.70 -11.35
CA GLU A 19 15.37 6.18 -10.16
C GLU A 19 14.39 5.69 -9.10
N VAL A 20 13.34 6.46 -8.82
CA VAL A 20 12.29 6.07 -7.85
C VAL A 20 11.54 4.85 -8.36
N ARG A 21 11.18 4.83 -9.64
CA ARG A 21 10.51 3.67 -10.26
C ARG A 21 11.36 2.40 -10.16
N GLN A 22 12.66 2.51 -10.39
CA GLN A 22 13.58 1.38 -10.24
C GLN A 22 13.67 0.93 -8.78
N ALA A 23 13.87 1.88 -7.85
CA ALA A 23 13.93 1.58 -6.42
C ALA A 23 12.67 0.87 -5.93
N LEU A 24 11.48 1.31 -6.36
CA LEU A 24 10.21 0.67 -6.04
C LEU A 24 10.06 -0.72 -6.66
N ALA A 25 10.57 -0.94 -7.87
CA ALA A 25 10.53 -2.25 -8.52
C ALA A 25 11.45 -3.28 -7.84
N GLU A 26 12.54 -2.82 -7.24
CA GLU A 26 13.51 -3.65 -6.51
C GLU A 26 13.15 -3.78 -5.01
N ALA A 27 12.35 -2.86 -4.47
CA ALA A 27 11.96 -2.84 -3.07
C ALA A 27 11.00 -3.99 -2.72
N ASP A 28 11.21 -4.57 -1.54
CA ASP A 28 10.18 -5.36 -0.88
C ASP A 28 9.17 -4.46 -0.17
N ARG A 29 8.08 -5.08 0.29
CA ARG A 29 7.01 -4.40 1.03
C ARG A 29 7.52 -3.59 2.23
N ALA A 30 8.51 -4.10 2.96
CA ALA A 30 9.02 -3.46 4.16
C ALA A 30 9.92 -2.25 3.85
N SER A 31 10.46 -2.18 2.63
CA SER A 31 11.42 -1.15 2.20
C SER A 31 10.78 0.08 1.55
N ILE A 32 9.48 0.04 1.21
CA ILE A 32 8.77 1.16 0.56
C ILE A 32 8.88 2.45 1.39
N ALA A 33 8.78 2.35 2.73
CA ALA A 33 8.94 3.52 3.61
C ALA A 33 10.35 4.13 3.54
N SER A 34 11.39 3.31 3.33
CA SER A 34 12.76 3.77 3.12
C SER A 34 12.90 4.50 1.78
N VAL A 35 12.29 3.99 0.71
CA VAL A 35 12.27 4.66 -0.60
C VAL A 35 11.62 6.05 -0.49
N VAL A 36 10.53 6.19 0.28
CA VAL A 36 9.92 7.51 0.56
C VAL A 36 10.89 8.42 1.33
N ALA A 37 11.62 7.89 2.32
CA ALA A 37 12.59 8.67 3.08
C ALA A 37 13.77 9.16 2.23
N GLU A 38 14.19 8.37 1.23
CA GLU A 38 15.24 8.72 0.27
C GLU A 38 14.74 9.68 -0.81
N HIS A 39 13.46 9.58 -1.20
CA HIS A 39 12.82 10.38 -2.24
C HIS A 39 11.55 11.10 -1.75
N PRO A 40 11.65 11.98 -0.73
CA PRO A 40 10.47 12.55 -0.05
C PRO A 40 9.65 13.51 -0.93
N SER A 41 10.23 14.02 -2.02
CA SER A 41 9.55 14.90 -2.98
C SER A 41 8.86 14.14 -4.12
N SER A 42 8.99 12.81 -4.20
CA SER A 42 8.43 12.03 -5.31
C SER A 42 6.98 11.61 -5.02
N PRO A 43 5.99 12.09 -5.80
CA PRO A 43 4.60 11.67 -5.66
C PRO A 43 4.41 10.17 -5.83
N LEU A 44 5.24 9.54 -6.67
CA LEU A 44 5.19 8.10 -6.94
C LEU A 44 5.51 7.27 -5.70
N ALA A 45 6.57 7.63 -4.95
CA ALA A 45 6.93 6.93 -3.73
C ALA A 45 5.81 6.98 -2.67
N TRP A 46 5.19 8.16 -2.52
CA TRP A 46 4.05 8.33 -1.61
C TRP A 46 2.79 7.58 -2.07
N ALA A 47 2.54 7.50 -3.38
CA ALA A 47 1.42 6.74 -3.94
C ALA A 47 1.56 5.24 -3.65
N GLU A 48 2.76 4.66 -3.83
CA GLU A 48 3.02 3.26 -3.47
C GLU A 48 2.89 3.02 -1.97
N LEU A 49 3.36 3.95 -1.12
CA LEU A 49 3.19 3.82 0.33
C LEU A 49 1.70 3.87 0.74
N ALA A 50 0.88 4.64 0.02
CA ALA A 50 -0.56 4.67 0.23
C ALA A 50 -1.23 3.34 -0.16
N ASP A 51 -0.88 2.77 -1.30
CA ASP A 51 -1.38 1.48 -1.76
C ASP A 51 -0.95 0.34 -0.81
N LEU A 52 0.28 0.41 -0.30
CA LEU A 52 0.77 -0.50 0.74
C LEU A 52 -0.14 -0.44 1.98
N ALA A 53 -0.35 0.76 2.53
CA ALA A 53 -1.16 0.94 3.73
C ALA A 53 -2.62 0.49 3.54
N ASP A 54 -3.20 0.69 2.35
CA ASP A 54 -4.53 0.18 2.02
C ASP A 54 -4.55 -1.36 2.01
N SER A 55 -3.52 -1.99 1.43
CA SER A 55 -3.40 -3.45 1.40
C SER A 55 -3.20 -4.07 2.79
N GLU A 56 -2.70 -3.29 3.76
CA GLU A 56 -2.58 -3.68 5.17
C GLU A 56 -3.85 -3.39 5.98
N GLY A 57 -4.89 -2.86 5.34
CA GLY A 57 -6.15 -2.51 5.99
C GLY A 57 -6.03 -1.31 6.93
N ASN A 58 -5.11 -0.39 6.65
CA ASN A 58 -4.93 0.86 7.41
C ASN A 58 -5.43 2.07 6.61
N PRO A 59 -6.75 2.34 6.61
CA PRO A 59 -7.32 3.42 5.81
C PRO A 59 -6.87 4.81 6.25
N ILE A 60 -6.49 5.00 7.51
CA ILE A 60 -6.01 6.30 8.01
C ILE A 60 -4.65 6.61 7.36
N SER A 61 -3.72 5.66 7.42
CA SER A 61 -2.40 5.82 6.79
C SER A 61 -2.52 5.93 5.27
N ALA A 62 -3.33 5.07 4.62
CA ALA A 62 -3.56 5.14 3.18
C ALA A 62 -4.09 6.53 2.75
N PHE A 63 -5.07 7.06 3.49
CA PHE A 63 -5.62 8.39 3.22
C PHE A 63 -4.56 9.50 3.38
N ALA A 64 -3.75 9.43 4.44
CA ALA A 64 -2.72 10.43 4.73
C ALA A 64 -1.60 10.41 3.69
N TYR A 65 -1.08 9.24 3.33
CA TYR A 65 -0.02 9.10 2.34
C TYR A 65 -0.49 9.50 0.94
N ALA A 66 -1.71 9.09 0.56
CA ALA A 66 -2.29 9.51 -0.71
C ALA A 66 -2.51 11.03 -0.77
N ALA A 67 -2.84 11.68 0.35
CA ALA A 67 -2.95 13.13 0.41
C ALA A 67 -1.62 13.82 0.05
N VAL A 68 -0.52 13.35 0.64
CA VAL A 68 0.82 13.88 0.36
C VAL A 68 1.20 13.67 -1.10
N ALA A 69 0.95 12.47 -1.65
CA ALA A 69 1.19 12.20 -3.07
C ALA A 69 0.40 13.14 -3.99
N VAL A 70 -0.89 13.36 -3.71
CA VAL A 70 -1.74 14.28 -4.50
C VAL A 70 -1.23 15.72 -4.43
N ASP A 71 -0.85 16.20 -3.24
CA ASP A 71 -0.39 17.57 -3.06
C ASP A 71 0.96 17.81 -3.78
N LEU A 72 1.93 16.90 -3.63
CA LEU A 72 3.21 16.97 -4.35
C LEU A 72 3.03 16.90 -5.87
N ALA A 73 2.13 16.04 -6.35
CA ALA A 73 1.84 15.94 -7.78
C ALA A 73 1.22 17.24 -8.32
N ARG A 74 0.28 17.86 -7.60
CA ARG A 74 -0.31 19.14 -8.01
C ARG A 74 0.73 20.26 -8.01
N GLU A 75 1.63 20.28 -7.04
CA GLU A 75 2.75 21.23 -7.01
C GLU A 75 3.61 21.08 -8.28
N GLN A 76 4.07 19.86 -8.59
CA GLN A 76 4.87 19.60 -9.80
C GLN A 76 4.14 19.94 -11.10
N LEU A 77 2.84 19.61 -11.20
CA LEU A 77 2.03 19.96 -12.36
C LEU A 77 1.90 21.48 -12.49
N THR A 78 1.64 22.17 -11.38
CA THR A 78 1.51 23.64 -11.38
C THR A 78 2.83 24.29 -11.82
N ASP A 79 3.97 23.76 -11.38
CA ASP A 79 5.29 24.22 -11.78
C ASP A 79 5.58 23.99 -13.28
N SER A 80 4.96 22.96 -13.89
CA SER A 80 5.02 22.71 -15.34
C SER A 80 4.00 23.50 -16.17
N GLY A 81 3.21 24.37 -15.53
CA GLY A 81 2.23 25.24 -16.19
C GLY A 81 0.82 24.68 -16.27
N TRP A 82 0.54 23.55 -15.60
CA TRP A 82 -0.81 23.02 -15.47
C TRP A 82 -1.68 23.92 -14.59
N THR A 83 -2.98 23.93 -14.87
CA THR A 83 -3.98 24.61 -14.05
C THR A 83 -4.92 23.59 -13.41
N PRO A 84 -5.33 23.77 -12.14
CA PRO A 84 -6.27 22.87 -11.49
C PRO A 84 -7.53 22.64 -12.31
N GLY A 85 -7.79 21.36 -12.64
CA GLY A 85 -8.93 20.94 -13.46
C GLY A 85 -8.63 20.75 -14.94
N ALA A 86 -7.42 21.10 -15.42
CA ALA A 86 -6.98 20.70 -16.75
C ALA A 86 -6.72 19.18 -16.81
N PRO A 87 -6.89 18.54 -17.98
CA PRO A 87 -6.74 17.09 -18.13
C PRO A 87 -5.31 16.64 -17.82
N VAL A 88 -5.18 15.43 -17.26
CA VAL A 88 -3.91 14.77 -16.94
C VAL A 88 -4.04 13.33 -17.40
N ARG A 89 -3.36 12.97 -18.50
CA ARG A 89 -3.61 11.70 -19.22
C ARG A 89 -2.95 10.51 -18.55
N TRP A 90 -3.67 9.39 -18.52
CA TRP A 90 -3.15 8.09 -18.06
C TRP A 90 -2.05 7.52 -18.99
N SER A 91 -2.07 7.89 -20.27
CA SER A 91 -1.09 7.44 -21.26
C SER A 91 0.33 7.80 -20.86
N ASP A 92 0.52 8.94 -20.19
CA ASP A 92 1.80 9.39 -19.71
C ASP A 92 2.14 8.66 -18.41
N GLU A 93 3.21 7.87 -18.43
CA GLU A 93 3.65 7.10 -17.27
C GLU A 93 3.85 7.96 -16.00
N PRO A 94 4.48 9.15 -16.06
CA PRO A 94 4.68 9.99 -14.87
C PRO A 94 3.35 10.38 -14.20
N ASN A 95 2.33 10.68 -15.01
CA ASN A 95 1.01 11.12 -14.55
C ASN A 95 0.24 10.06 -13.77
N ARG A 96 0.58 8.78 -13.92
CA ARG A 96 -0.07 7.70 -13.18
C ARG A 96 0.09 7.82 -11.68
N ALA A 97 1.17 8.45 -11.20
CA ALA A 97 1.35 8.70 -9.77
C ALA A 97 0.21 9.56 -9.19
N TYR A 98 -0.15 10.65 -9.89
CA TYR A 98 -1.27 11.51 -9.50
C TYR A 98 -2.62 10.78 -9.54
N LEU A 99 -2.90 10.10 -10.65
CA LEU A 99 -4.18 9.42 -10.87
C LEU A 99 -4.39 8.26 -9.88
N ARG A 100 -3.33 7.49 -9.60
CA ARG A 100 -3.34 6.44 -8.58
C ARG A 100 -3.53 7.00 -7.18
N ALA A 101 -2.85 8.10 -6.84
CA ALA A 101 -2.98 8.75 -5.54
C ALA A 101 -4.42 9.28 -5.31
N LEU A 102 -5.05 9.87 -6.33
CA LEU A 102 -6.46 10.27 -6.26
C LEU A 102 -7.38 9.09 -5.97
N ASP A 103 -7.20 7.95 -6.66
CA ASP A 103 -8.02 6.77 -6.42
C ASP A 103 -7.76 6.14 -5.04
N ALA A 104 -6.50 6.06 -4.61
CA ALA A 104 -6.13 5.58 -3.27
C ALA A 104 -6.77 6.46 -2.18
N GLN A 105 -6.68 7.78 -2.31
CA GLN A 105 -7.31 8.70 -1.36
C GLN A 105 -8.83 8.57 -1.37
N ARG A 106 -9.45 8.39 -2.55
CA ARG A 106 -10.88 8.17 -2.70
C ARG A 106 -11.34 6.88 -2.03
N ARG A 107 -10.61 5.78 -2.21
CA ARG A 107 -10.88 4.48 -1.57
C ARG A 107 -10.79 4.61 -0.06
N ALA A 108 -9.69 5.16 0.45
CA ALA A 108 -9.49 5.34 1.88
C ALA A 108 -10.54 6.29 2.50
N ALA A 109 -10.89 7.39 1.82
CA ALA A 109 -11.98 8.27 2.23
C ALA A 109 -13.32 7.55 2.33
N THR A 110 -13.60 6.62 1.42
CA THR A 110 -14.81 5.79 1.44
C THR A 110 -14.82 4.88 2.67
N GLN A 111 -13.70 4.22 2.97
CA GLN A 111 -13.56 3.35 4.15
C GLN A 111 -13.71 4.13 5.47
N LEU A 112 -13.28 5.39 5.49
CA LEU A 112 -13.41 6.29 6.65
C LEU A 112 -14.80 6.96 6.77
N GLY A 113 -15.74 6.71 5.85
CA GLY A 113 -17.07 7.34 5.85
C GLY A 113 -17.09 8.81 5.38
N LEU A 114 -16.01 9.28 4.76
CA LEU A 114 -15.87 10.65 4.23
C LEU A 114 -16.47 10.76 2.82
N HIS A 115 -17.77 10.46 2.68
CA HIS A 115 -18.43 10.30 1.39
C HIS A 115 -18.35 11.54 0.48
N ASP A 116 -18.53 12.75 1.02
CA ASP A 116 -18.41 13.99 0.23
C ASP A 116 -16.99 14.21 -0.30
N ARG A 117 -15.98 13.76 0.45
CA ARG A 117 -14.59 13.82 -0.01
C ARG A 117 -14.33 12.77 -1.09
N ALA A 118 -14.80 11.55 -0.89
CA ALA A 118 -14.71 10.49 -1.90
C ALA A 118 -15.39 10.91 -3.22
N ALA A 119 -16.57 11.53 -3.17
CA ALA A 119 -17.28 12.00 -4.37
C ALA A 119 -16.50 13.08 -5.13
N ARG A 120 -15.91 14.05 -4.41
CA ARG A 120 -15.08 15.09 -5.03
C ARG A 120 -13.83 14.51 -5.69
N LEU A 121 -13.12 13.60 -5.01
CA LEU A 121 -11.95 12.92 -5.55
C LEU A 121 -12.28 12.09 -6.79
N ALA A 122 -13.43 11.40 -6.79
CA ALA A 122 -13.91 10.67 -7.96
C ALA A 122 -14.20 11.59 -9.14
N GLY A 123 -14.84 12.74 -8.89
CA GLY A 123 -15.09 13.75 -9.92
C GLY A 123 -13.82 14.35 -10.49
N GLU A 124 -12.83 14.62 -9.63
CA GLU A 124 -11.52 15.12 -10.05
C GLU A 124 -10.75 14.09 -10.90
N LEU A 125 -10.73 12.83 -10.48
CA LEU A 125 -10.10 11.75 -11.23
C LEU A 125 -10.73 11.59 -12.63
N ALA A 126 -12.07 11.55 -12.70
CA ALA A 126 -12.79 11.42 -13.97
C ALA A 126 -12.65 12.65 -14.88
N ALA A 127 -12.49 13.84 -14.31
CA ALA A 127 -12.23 15.06 -15.06
C ALA A 127 -10.79 15.11 -15.60
N ALA A 128 -9.83 14.58 -14.85
CA ALA A 128 -8.44 14.47 -15.28
C ALA A 128 -8.30 13.47 -16.45
N ASP A 129 -8.86 12.27 -16.28
CA ASP A 129 -8.91 11.24 -17.32
C ASP A 129 -10.09 10.27 -17.07
N ALA A 130 -10.99 10.14 -18.06
CA ALA A 130 -12.19 9.32 -17.94
C ALA A 130 -11.89 7.81 -17.94
N GLU A 131 -10.75 7.37 -18.50
CA GLU A 131 -10.35 5.97 -18.53
C GLU A 131 -9.59 5.56 -17.26
N ALA A 132 -8.92 6.51 -16.59
CA ALA A 132 -8.08 6.22 -15.44
C ALA A 132 -8.75 5.36 -14.34
N PRO A 133 -10.00 5.62 -13.90
CA PRO A 133 -10.63 4.76 -12.89
C PRO A 133 -10.70 3.28 -13.29
N ALA A 134 -11.03 3.00 -14.55
CA ALA A 134 -11.14 1.64 -15.06
C ALA A 134 -9.77 0.99 -15.24
N ARG A 135 -8.77 1.76 -15.70
CA ARG A 135 -7.38 1.29 -15.87
C ARG A 135 -6.76 0.97 -14.51
N ILE A 136 -6.92 1.83 -13.51
CA ILE A 136 -6.46 1.62 -12.13
C ILE A 136 -7.08 0.35 -11.54
N ALA A 137 -8.40 0.20 -11.67
CA ALA A 137 -9.09 -0.98 -11.14
C ALA A 137 -8.59 -2.30 -11.76
N SER A 138 -8.14 -2.27 -13.03
CA SER A 138 -7.64 -3.44 -13.75
C SER A 138 -6.13 -3.71 -13.52
N GLU A 139 -5.31 -2.67 -13.38
CA GLU A 139 -3.85 -2.79 -13.33
C GLU A 139 -3.30 -2.76 -11.90
N PHE A 140 -4.01 -2.13 -10.97
CA PHE A 140 -3.55 -1.87 -9.60
C PHE A 140 -4.57 -2.40 -8.58
N THR A 141 -5.26 -3.50 -8.91
CA THR A 141 -6.29 -4.11 -8.05
C THR A 141 -5.74 -4.44 -6.65
N PRO A 142 -6.47 -4.16 -5.55
CA PRO A 142 -6.02 -4.35 -4.16
C PRO A 142 -5.63 -5.78 -3.73
N THR A 143 -5.77 -6.79 -4.60
CA THR A 143 -5.62 -8.21 -4.25
C THR A 143 -4.40 -8.87 -4.91
N GLN A 144 -3.65 -8.17 -5.75
CA GLN A 144 -2.40 -8.74 -6.30
C GLN A 144 -1.25 -8.53 -5.33
N LEU A 145 -1.25 -9.34 -4.26
CA LEU A 145 -0.11 -10.08 -3.69
C LEU A 145 -0.58 -10.82 -2.41
N MET A 146 -1.67 -11.60 -2.49
CA MET A 146 -1.77 -12.81 -1.66
C MET A 146 -1.06 -13.93 -2.43
N PRO A 147 0.15 -14.39 -2.05
CA PRO A 147 0.40 -15.81 -2.16
C PRO A 147 -0.63 -16.44 -1.20
N ILE A 148 -1.61 -17.14 -1.76
CA ILE A 148 -2.31 -18.15 -1.00
C ILE A 148 -1.24 -19.20 -0.69
N VAL A 149 -0.45 -19.00 0.36
CA VAL A 149 0.19 -20.12 1.04
C VAL A 149 -0.99 -20.89 1.59
N ALA A 150 -1.43 -21.89 0.84
CA ALA A 150 -2.27 -22.93 1.38
C ALA A 150 -1.52 -23.45 2.61
N SER A 151 -2.00 -23.14 3.81
CA SER A 151 -1.56 -23.77 5.05
C SER A 151 -2.02 -25.23 5.05
N ALA A 152 -1.52 -26.03 4.11
CA ALA A 152 -1.58 -27.48 4.15
C ALA A 152 -0.32 -27.96 4.87
N GLY A 153 -0.28 -27.82 6.20
CA GLY A 153 0.84 -28.38 6.96
C GLY A 153 0.96 -28.07 8.45
N LEU A 154 0.22 -27.13 9.04
CA LEU A 154 0.43 -26.74 10.45
C LEU A 154 -0.48 -27.45 11.47
N PHE A 155 -1.11 -28.56 11.10
CA PHE A 155 -1.73 -29.47 12.06
C PHE A 155 -1.08 -30.84 11.95
N GLU A 156 0.06 -31.01 12.62
CA GLU A 156 0.47 -32.33 13.09
C GLU A 156 -0.46 -32.70 14.26
N PRO A 157 -1.21 -33.80 14.19
CA PRO A 157 -1.84 -34.34 15.39
C PRO A 157 -0.73 -34.90 16.29
N ALA A 158 -0.59 -34.34 17.48
CA ALA A 158 0.25 -34.91 18.53
C ALA A 158 -0.25 -36.33 18.83
N ILE A 159 0.52 -37.34 18.42
CA ILE A 159 0.28 -38.72 18.85
C ILE A 159 0.82 -38.87 20.28
N GLU A 160 -0.05 -39.44 21.11
CA GLU A 160 0.08 -39.66 22.55
C GLU A 160 1.43 -40.25 22.96
N THR A 161 1.99 -39.68 24.03
CA THR A 161 3.13 -40.24 24.76
C THR A 161 2.68 -41.52 25.47
N GLU A 162 3.11 -42.68 24.97
CA GLU A 162 3.02 -43.92 25.72
C GLU A 162 3.95 -43.87 26.94
N ALA A 163 3.33 -43.98 28.11
CA ALA A 163 3.98 -44.02 29.40
C ALA A 163 4.80 -45.31 29.55
N HIS A 164 6.11 -45.17 29.78
CA HIS A 164 6.93 -46.27 30.27
C HIS A 164 6.90 -46.25 31.81
N ALA A 165 5.98 -47.01 32.39
CA ALA A 165 5.93 -47.28 33.82
C ALA A 165 7.10 -48.21 34.20
N GLY A 166 8.14 -47.63 34.80
CA GLY A 166 9.11 -48.37 35.60
C GLY A 166 8.65 -48.42 37.05
N ASP A 167 8.55 -49.61 37.61
CA ASP A 167 8.34 -49.91 39.03
C ASP A 167 9.21 -51.14 39.37
N PRO A 168 9.57 -51.47 40.64
CA PRO A 168 9.53 -50.70 41.89
C PRO A 168 10.94 -50.59 42.53
N THR A 169 11.10 -49.80 43.60
CA THR A 169 11.82 -50.23 44.82
C THR A 169 11.51 -49.21 45.92
N ASP A 170 10.66 -49.57 46.87
CA ASP A 170 10.66 -48.93 48.17
C ASP A 170 10.44 -49.98 49.26
N GLU A 171 11.44 -50.12 50.12
CA GLU A 171 11.40 -50.48 51.55
C GLU A 171 12.82 -50.85 52.03
N PRO A 172 13.22 -50.57 53.28
CA PRO A 172 12.36 -50.78 54.46
C PRO A 172 12.36 -49.70 55.55
N HIS A 173 11.24 -49.74 56.27
CA HIS A 173 11.02 -49.33 57.65
C HIS A 173 12.24 -49.29 58.58
N ALA A 174 12.34 -48.19 59.36
CA ALA A 174 12.77 -48.24 60.75
C ALA A 174 12.08 -47.15 61.57
N ALA A 175 11.29 -47.57 62.55
CA ALA A 175 10.78 -46.76 63.64
C ALA A 175 11.85 -46.57 64.73
N HIS A 176 11.88 -45.42 65.42
CA HIS A 176 11.63 -45.27 66.86
C HIS A 176 12.25 -43.97 67.46
N ALA A 177 11.48 -43.38 68.38
CA ALA A 177 11.62 -42.22 69.27
C ALA A 177 13.00 -41.69 69.73
N ALA A 178 13.07 -40.38 70.06
CA ALA A 178 13.07 -39.84 71.45
C ALA A 178 13.71 -38.42 71.59
N GLY A 179 13.20 -37.61 72.53
CA GLY A 179 13.87 -36.50 73.25
C GLY A 179 13.77 -35.10 72.61
N GLU A 180 13.09 -34.10 73.20
CA GLU A 180 13.45 -33.12 74.27
C GLU A 180 13.15 -31.73 73.63
N ASP A 181 12.57 -30.70 74.25
CA ASP A 181 12.47 -30.16 75.62
C ASP A 181 11.05 -29.60 75.89
#